data_AF-A0A1Y4W780-F1
#
_entry.id   AF-A0A1Y4W780-F1
#
_cell.length_a   1.000
_cell.length_b   1.000
_cell.length_c   1.000
_cell.angle_alpha   90.00
_cell.angle_beta   90.00
_cell.angle_gamma   90.00
#
_symmetry.space_group_name_H-M   'P 1'
#
loop_
_entity.id
_entity.type
_entity.pdbx_description
1 polymer ?
#
loop_
_entity_poly.entity_id
_entity_poly.type
_entity_poly.pdbx_seq_one_letter_code
_entity_poly.pdbx_strand_id
1 'polypeptide(L)'
;MKVIVVGGGWAGSGAAIAAKNAGAEVTVLERTDMLLGTGLVGGIMRNNGRFTATEEAIALGANEIFETIDANCRHTNIEFPGHSHASLYDIALIEPAIKALLQKKGIEVRTLARVKDVEMDGDKMVSVILTNDEKISGDVFIDATGSAGPMVNCGKYGNGCAMCALRCPTFGGRVSVVGKAGIEEKMGKKADGSIGAMSGSCKLLKESLSKEIVEMLDKTGVAVVPIPEHLRKGEGVLAKKACQQYALKEFAENIILLDTGHAKLMTPYYPLDQLRQVPGFENARF
;
A
#
# COMPACT_ATOMS: atom_id res chain seq x y z
N MET A 1 27.74 -8.00 -9.96
CA MET A 1 27.18 -7.37 -8.75
C MET A 1 25.83 -7.98 -8.48
N LYS A 2 25.63 -8.50 -7.27
CA LYS A 2 24.39 -9.12 -6.80
C LYS A 2 23.68 -8.21 -5.82
N VAL A 3 22.45 -7.83 -6.14
CA VAL A 3 21.61 -6.92 -5.34
C VAL A 3 20.48 -7.72 -4.70
N ILE A 4 20.38 -7.65 -3.37
CA ILE A 4 19.31 -8.27 -2.60
C ILE A 4 18.33 -7.19 -2.17
N VAL A 5 17.09 -7.29 -2.65
CA VAL A 5 16.00 -6.39 -2.27
C VAL A 5 15.13 -7.10 -1.24
N VAL A 6 15.03 -6.56 -0.03
CA VAL A 6 14.20 -7.13 1.03
C VAL A 6 12.88 -6.38 1.12
N GLY A 7 11.79 -7.02 0.68
CA GLY A 7 10.45 -6.47 0.59
C GLY A 7 10.02 -6.25 -0.87
N GLY A 8 8.93 -6.91 -1.29
CA GLY A 8 8.37 -6.87 -2.64
C GLY A 8 7.28 -5.80 -2.83
N GLY A 9 7.27 -4.76 -1.99
CA GLY A 9 6.35 -3.61 -2.13
C GLY A 9 6.68 -2.76 -3.37
N TRP A 10 5.93 -1.66 -3.58
CA TRP A 10 6.18 -0.74 -4.69
C TRP A 10 7.63 -0.24 -4.78
N ALA A 11 8.21 0.16 -3.65
CA ALA A 11 9.60 0.59 -3.59
C ALA A 11 10.58 -0.53 -3.95
N GLY A 12 10.34 -1.75 -3.45
CA GLY A 12 11.19 -2.90 -3.72
C GLY A 12 11.13 -3.35 -5.18
N SER A 13 9.93 -3.43 -5.76
CA SER A 13 9.75 -3.75 -7.18
C SER A 13 10.40 -2.69 -8.08
N GLY A 14 10.23 -1.40 -7.78
CA GLY A 14 10.89 -0.32 -8.52
C GLY A 14 12.42 -0.39 -8.41
N ALA A 15 12.95 -0.60 -7.20
CA ALA A 15 14.39 -0.75 -6.98
C ALA A 15 14.97 -1.96 -7.70
N ALA A 16 14.25 -3.10 -7.70
CA ALA A 16 14.67 -4.31 -8.38
C ALA A 16 14.75 -4.11 -9.90
N ILE A 17 13.74 -3.46 -10.50
CA ILE A 17 13.73 -3.11 -11.94
C ILE A 17 14.90 -2.18 -12.27
N ALA A 18 15.09 -1.13 -11.48
CA ALA A 18 16.18 -0.17 -11.69
C ALA A 18 17.56 -0.85 -11.61
N ALA A 19 17.80 -1.67 -10.57
CA ALA A 19 19.04 -2.42 -10.41
C ALA A 19 19.27 -3.40 -11.58
N LYS A 20 18.21 -4.08 -12.04
CA LYS A 20 18.29 -4.99 -13.18
C LYS A 20 18.62 -4.25 -14.47
N ASN A 21 18.00 -3.10 -14.71
CA ASN A 21 18.27 -2.26 -15.88
C ASN A 21 19.71 -1.72 -15.88
N ALA A 22 20.31 -1.53 -14.69
CA ALA A 22 21.73 -1.22 -14.53
C ALA A 22 22.67 -2.43 -14.70
N GLY A 23 22.15 -3.63 -15.03
CA GLY A 23 22.94 -4.83 -15.30
C GLY A 23 23.23 -5.71 -14.08
N ALA A 24 22.61 -5.47 -12.93
CA ALA A 24 22.81 -6.31 -11.76
C ALA A 24 22.09 -7.67 -11.84
N GLU A 25 22.61 -8.65 -11.11
CA GLU A 25 21.84 -9.84 -10.72
C GLU A 25 20.99 -9.46 -9.51
N VAL A 26 19.69 -9.74 -9.54
CA VAL A 26 18.74 -9.23 -8.54
C VAL A 26 17.88 -10.35 -7.98
N THR A 27 17.82 -10.43 -6.66
CA THR A 27 16.88 -11.28 -5.92
C THR A 27 15.99 -10.41 -5.03
N VAL A 28 14.67 -10.55 -5.17
CA VAL A 28 13.67 -9.92 -4.31
C VAL A 28 13.18 -10.95 -3.29
N LEU A 29 13.28 -10.62 -2.02
CA LEU A 29 12.83 -11.45 -0.89
C LEU A 29 11.56 -10.84 -0.31
N GLU A 30 10.43 -11.52 -0.45
CA GLU A 30 9.14 -11.08 0.10
C GLU A 30 8.69 -12.04 1.21
N ARG A 31 8.33 -11.48 2.37
CA ARG A 31 7.93 -12.27 3.53
C ARG A 31 6.60 -12.99 3.33
N THR A 32 5.70 -12.42 2.53
CA THR A 32 4.38 -12.97 2.26
C THR A 32 4.38 -13.82 0.97
N ASP A 33 3.22 -14.39 0.66
CA ASP A 33 2.93 -15.13 -0.57
C ASP A 33 2.63 -14.21 -1.78
N MET A 34 2.59 -12.89 -1.59
CA MET A 34 2.21 -11.91 -2.63
C MET A 34 3.06 -10.64 -2.57
N LEU A 35 3.26 -9.98 -3.70
CA LEU A 35 3.94 -8.69 -3.76
C LEU A 35 3.03 -7.51 -3.39
N LEU A 36 3.60 -6.29 -3.40
CA LEU A 36 2.93 -4.99 -3.32
C LEU A 36 2.31 -4.59 -1.97
N GLY A 37 2.04 -5.52 -1.06
CA GLY A 37 1.62 -5.24 0.30
C GLY A 37 0.41 -4.30 0.39
N THR A 38 0.55 -3.12 1.02
CA THR A 38 -0.54 -2.13 1.15
C THR A 38 -0.97 -1.53 -0.19
N GLY A 39 -0.17 -1.70 -1.25
CA GLY A 39 -0.57 -1.42 -2.63
C GLY A 39 -1.83 -2.20 -3.05
N LEU A 40 -2.04 -3.39 -2.49
CA LEU A 40 -3.24 -4.19 -2.72
C LEU A 40 -4.47 -3.67 -1.97
N VAL A 41 -4.34 -2.55 -1.26
CA VAL A 41 -5.44 -1.82 -0.59
C VAL A 41 -5.55 -0.38 -1.09
N GLY A 42 -4.42 0.17 -1.55
CA GLY A 42 -4.27 1.53 -2.05
C GLY A 42 -5.10 1.78 -3.30
N GLY A 43 -4.71 1.17 -4.43
CA GLY A 43 -5.46 1.23 -5.69
C GLY A 43 -5.55 2.61 -6.35
N ILE A 44 -4.82 3.64 -5.86
CA ILE A 44 -4.86 5.00 -6.41
C ILE A 44 -3.46 5.37 -6.89
N MET A 45 -3.38 5.86 -8.11
CA MET A 45 -2.17 6.33 -8.75
C MET A 45 -2.43 7.67 -9.47
N ARG A 46 -1.35 8.38 -9.86
CA ARG A 46 -1.41 9.64 -10.62
C ARG A 46 -2.29 10.74 -9.99
N ASN A 47 -2.49 10.70 -8.66
CA ASN A 47 -3.25 11.72 -7.93
C ASN A 47 -2.31 12.72 -7.22
N ASN A 48 -2.57 14.02 -7.40
CA ASN A 48 -1.79 15.12 -6.81
C ASN A 48 -0.27 14.88 -6.95
N GLY A 49 0.50 14.94 -5.85
CA GLY A 49 1.95 14.73 -5.89
C GLY A 49 2.41 13.35 -6.41
N ARG A 50 1.54 12.33 -6.42
CA ARG A 50 1.88 11.04 -7.05
C ARG A 50 1.97 11.16 -8.57
N PHE A 51 1.25 12.10 -9.18
CA PHE A 51 1.39 12.39 -10.60
C PHE A 51 2.81 12.86 -10.90
N THR A 52 3.28 13.91 -10.21
CA THR A 52 4.64 14.44 -10.38
C THR A 52 5.70 13.36 -10.17
N ALA A 53 5.62 12.61 -9.07
CA ALA A 53 6.58 11.54 -8.80
C ALA A 53 6.58 10.43 -9.86
N THR A 54 5.42 10.18 -10.50
CA THR A 54 5.32 9.21 -11.60
C THR A 54 6.03 9.74 -12.85
N GLU A 55 5.75 10.98 -13.24
CA GLU A 55 6.37 11.60 -14.43
C GLU A 55 7.89 11.75 -14.27
N GLU A 56 8.36 12.14 -13.10
CA GLU A 56 9.79 12.21 -12.79
C GLU A 56 10.45 10.83 -12.87
N ALA A 57 9.81 9.80 -12.31
CA ALA A 57 10.35 8.44 -12.36
C ALA A 57 10.35 7.87 -13.79
N ILE A 58 9.33 8.17 -14.60
CA ILE A 58 9.30 7.84 -16.04
C ILE A 58 10.47 8.53 -16.77
N ALA A 59 10.69 9.82 -16.53
CA ALA A 59 11.79 10.56 -17.13
C ALA A 59 13.17 10.02 -16.73
N LEU A 60 13.28 9.44 -15.52
CA LEU A 60 14.48 8.75 -15.04
C LEU A 60 14.62 7.30 -15.56
N GLY A 61 13.72 6.83 -16.43
CA GLY A 61 13.79 5.51 -17.07
C GLY A 61 13.08 4.38 -16.32
N ALA A 62 12.16 4.69 -15.41
CA ALA A 62 11.34 3.70 -14.72
C ALA A 62 9.99 3.43 -15.41
N ASN A 63 9.85 3.71 -16.71
CA ASN A 63 8.57 3.65 -17.44
C ASN A 63 7.86 2.28 -17.35
N GLU A 64 8.60 1.17 -17.42
CA GLU A 64 8.03 -0.19 -17.51
C GLU A 64 7.08 -0.54 -16.34
N ILE A 65 7.39 -0.07 -15.12
CA ILE A 65 6.53 -0.34 -13.94
C ILE A 65 5.23 0.46 -14.04
N PHE A 66 5.28 1.70 -14.53
CA PHE A 66 4.12 2.56 -14.66
C PHE A 66 3.26 2.18 -15.86
N GLU A 67 3.86 1.79 -16.97
CA GLU A 67 3.15 1.19 -18.12
C GLU A 67 2.37 -0.07 -17.69
N THR A 68 2.97 -0.90 -16.83
CA THR A 68 2.30 -2.07 -16.27
C THR A 68 1.14 -1.68 -15.35
N ILE A 69 1.29 -0.62 -14.54
CA ILE A 69 0.20 -0.08 -13.72
C ILE A 69 -0.91 0.50 -14.59
N ASP A 70 -0.56 1.31 -15.59
CA ASP A 70 -1.49 1.99 -16.49
C ASP A 70 -2.31 0.95 -17.29
N ALA A 71 -1.68 -0.14 -17.75
CA ALA A 71 -2.36 -1.26 -18.41
C ALA A 71 -3.33 -2.04 -17.50
N ASN A 72 -3.22 -1.88 -16.18
CA ASN A 72 -4.09 -2.50 -15.18
C ASN A 72 -4.98 -1.45 -14.47
N CYS A 73 -5.09 -0.24 -15.02
CA CYS A 73 -6.06 0.75 -14.57
C CYS A 73 -7.48 0.39 -15.02
N ARG A 74 -8.42 0.40 -14.08
CA ARG A 74 -9.86 0.31 -14.37
C ARG A 74 -10.42 1.67 -14.78
N HIS A 75 -9.94 2.71 -14.11
CA HIS A 75 -10.39 4.08 -14.29
C HIS A 75 -9.18 4.98 -14.43
N THR A 76 -9.25 5.96 -15.33
CA THR A 76 -8.18 6.93 -15.57
C THR A 76 -8.77 8.32 -15.67
N ASN A 77 -8.00 9.31 -15.24
CA ASN A 77 -8.38 10.73 -15.28
C ASN A 77 -9.75 11.02 -14.63
N ILE A 78 -10.00 10.43 -13.46
CA ILE A 78 -11.23 10.66 -12.70
C ILE A 78 -11.05 11.77 -11.67
N GLU A 79 -12.17 12.42 -11.37
CA GLU A 79 -12.26 13.45 -10.34
C GLU A 79 -12.99 12.94 -9.11
N PHE A 80 -12.45 13.25 -7.94
CA PHE A 80 -13.13 13.08 -6.66
C PHE A 80 -12.65 14.18 -5.70
N PRO A 81 -13.32 14.43 -4.56
CA PRO A 81 -13.01 15.59 -3.73
C PRO A 81 -11.52 15.74 -3.41
N GLY A 82 -10.92 16.87 -3.82
CA GLY A 82 -9.49 17.18 -3.66
C GLY A 82 -8.56 16.62 -4.74
N HIS A 83 -9.09 16.01 -5.81
CA HIS A 83 -8.32 15.33 -6.86
C HIS A 83 -8.96 15.49 -8.25
N SER A 84 -8.18 15.95 -9.24
CA SER A 84 -8.71 16.26 -10.59
C SER A 84 -8.31 15.28 -11.69
N HIS A 85 -7.39 14.34 -11.43
CA HIS A 85 -6.78 13.52 -12.49
C HIS A 85 -6.28 12.16 -11.96
N ALA A 86 -7.03 11.52 -11.07
CA ALA A 86 -6.59 10.25 -10.48
C ALA A 86 -6.77 9.08 -11.45
N SER A 87 -5.93 8.06 -11.33
CA SER A 87 -6.11 6.75 -11.95
C SER A 87 -6.26 5.68 -10.87
N LEU A 88 -7.12 4.69 -11.12
CA LEU A 88 -7.38 3.59 -10.20
C LEU A 88 -6.98 2.26 -10.83
N TYR A 89 -5.97 1.61 -10.27
CA TYR A 89 -5.57 0.27 -10.70
C TYR A 89 -6.36 -0.82 -10.00
N ASP A 90 -6.59 -1.91 -10.73
CA ASP A 90 -7.25 -3.09 -10.19
C ASP A 90 -6.32 -3.81 -9.21
N ILE A 91 -6.68 -3.80 -7.93
CA ILE A 91 -5.87 -4.41 -6.89
C ILE A 91 -5.83 -5.94 -6.96
N ALA A 92 -6.76 -6.58 -7.67
CA ALA A 92 -6.77 -8.03 -7.89
C ALA A 92 -5.85 -8.45 -9.05
N LEU A 93 -5.63 -7.57 -10.02
CA LEU A 93 -4.85 -7.87 -11.24
C LEU A 93 -3.40 -7.38 -11.18
N ILE A 94 -3.14 -6.31 -10.42
CA ILE A 94 -1.84 -5.64 -10.46
C ILE A 94 -0.69 -6.47 -9.87
N GLU A 95 -0.95 -7.29 -8.85
CA GLU A 95 0.08 -8.12 -8.22
C GLU A 95 0.70 -9.14 -9.19
N PRO A 96 -0.09 -10.00 -9.86
CA PRO A 96 0.48 -10.94 -10.81
C PRO A 96 1.11 -10.23 -12.01
N ALA A 97 0.59 -9.08 -12.43
CA ALA A 97 1.17 -8.29 -13.52
C ALA A 97 2.59 -7.78 -13.17
N ILE A 98 2.76 -7.21 -11.98
CA ILE A 98 4.09 -6.76 -11.51
C ILE A 98 5.03 -7.95 -11.29
N LYS A 99 4.54 -9.06 -10.72
CA LYS A 99 5.33 -10.28 -10.55
C LYS A 99 5.83 -10.82 -11.90
N ALA A 100 4.95 -10.86 -12.91
CA ALA A 100 5.30 -11.27 -14.26
C ALA A 100 6.32 -10.33 -14.91
N LEU A 101 6.21 -9.02 -14.71
CA LEU A 101 7.21 -8.05 -15.16
C LEU A 101 8.59 -8.35 -14.56
N LEU A 102 8.68 -8.54 -13.24
CA LEU A 102 9.93 -8.86 -12.56
C LEU A 102 10.55 -10.15 -13.13
N GLN A 103 9.75 -11.20 -13.25
CA GLN A 103 10.21 -12.49 -13.78
C GLN A 103 10.64 -12.41 -15.25
N LYS A 104 9.91 -11.68 -16.09
CA LYS A 104 10.27 -11.44 -17.50
C LYS A 104 11.62 -10.75 -17.64
N LYS A 105 11.97 -9.87 -16.70
CA LYS A 105 13.29 -9.22 -16.63
C LYS A 105 14.38 -10.12 -16.05
N GLY A 106 14.10 -11.37 -15.71
CA GLY A 106 15.06 -12.28 -15.09
C GLY A 106 15.50 -11.81 -13.70
N ILE A 107 14.57 -11.21 -12.94
CA ILE A 107 14.72 -10.94 -11.51
C ILE A 107 14.17 -12.15 -10.76
N GLU A 108 14.96 -12.69 -9.84
CA GLU A 108 14.52 -13.78 -8.98
C GLU A 108 13.56 -13.22 -7.92
N VAL A 109 12.36 -13.78 -7.80
CA VAL A 109 11.37 -13.37 -6.79
C VAL A 109 11.08 -14.54 -5.88
N ARG A 110 11.47 -14.42 -4.61
CA ARG A 110 11.24 -15.42 -3.57
C ARG A 110 10.20 -14.92 -2.57
N THR A 111 8.99 -15.43 -2.71
CA THR A 111 7.93 -15.28 -1.71
C THR A 111 8.16 -16.22 -0.53
N LEU A 112 7.50 -15.96 0.60
CA LEU A 112 7.70 -16.70 1.86
C LEU A 112 9.16 -16.66 2.38
N ALA A 113 9.94 -15.68 1.93
CA ALA A 113 11.34 -15.50 2.28
C ALA A 113 11.47 -14.34 3.29
N ARG A 114 11.07 -14.59 4.54
CA ARG A 114 11.17 -13.59 5.60
C ARG A 114 12.60 -13.50 6.13
N VAL A 115 13.22 -12.33 6.00
CA VAL A 115 14.50 -12.02 6.66
C VAL A 115 14.28 -11.85 8.17
N LYS A 116 15.16 -12.45 8.98
CA LYS A 116 15.18 -12.30 10.45
C LYS A 116 16.45 -11.60 10.97
N ASP A 117 17.55 -11.68 10.23
CA ASP A 117 18.81 -11.07 10.64
C ASP A 117 19.73 -10.75 9.45
N VAL A 118 20.87 -10.14 9.73
CA VAL A 118 21.93 -9.85 8.75
C VAL A 118 23.28 -10.35 9.26
N GLU A 119 24.21 -10.61 8.35
CA GLU A 119 25.61 -10.85 8.69
C GLU A 119 26.46 -9.68 8.23
N MET A 120 27.31 -9.20 9.14
CA MET A 120 28.22 -8.08 8.94
C MET A 120 29.66 -8.57 8.98
N ASP A 121 30.49 -8.04 8.09
CA ASP A 121 31.96 -8.10 8.13
C ASP A 121 32.47 -6.67 8.33
N GLY A 122 32.83 -6.33 9.57
CA GLY A 122 33.08 -4.94 9.96
C GLY A 122 31.84 -4.06 9.74
N ASP A 123 31.97 -3.06 8.87
CA ASP A 123 30.91 -2.14 8.48
C ASP A 123 30.14 -2.58 7.22
N LYS A 124 30.53 -3.70 6.59
CA LYS A 124 29.93 -4.21 5.37
C LYS A 124 28.94 -5.31 5.66
N MET A 125 27.70 -5.15 5.19
CA MET A 125 26.75 -6.27 5.14
C MET A 125 27.16 -7.24 4.04
N VAL A 126 27.22 -8.54 4.36
CA VAL A 126 27.63 -9.59 3.41
C VAL A 126 26.52 -10.59 3.11
N SER A 127 25.51 -10.69 3.98
CA SER A 127 24.32 -11.50 3.72
C SER A 127 23.11 -11.10 4.57
N VAL A 128 21.94 -11.56 4.16
CA VAL A 128 20.73 -11.62 4.99
C VAL A 128 20.43 -13.06 5.40
N ILE A 129 19.84 -13.24 6.57
CA ILE A 129 19.49 -14.53 7.14
C ILE A 129 17.97 -14.65 7.17
N LEU A 130 17.44 -15.67 6.50
CA LEU A 130 16.01 -15.96 6.44
C LEU A 130 15.53 -16.68 7.71
N THR A 131 14.21 -16.72 7.94
CA THR A 131 13.62 -17.37 9.12
C THR A 131 13.92 -18.87 9.21
N ASN A 132 14.14 -19.53 8.07
CA ASN A 132 14.56 -20.92 7.94
C ASN A 132 16.08 -21.13 8.05
N ASP A 133 16.83 -20.12 8.52
CA ASP A 133 18.30 -20.13 8.67
C ASP A 133 19.09 -20.16 7.35
N GLU A 134 18.41 -20.07 6.21
CA GLU A 134 19.09 -19.90 4.92
C GLU A 134 19.79 -18.54 4.85
N LYS A 135 21.03 -18.55 4.38
CA LYS A 135 21.87 -17.36 4.21
C LYS A 135 21.89 -16.94 2.75
N ILE A 136 21.50 -15.70 2.47
CA ILE A 136 21.50 -15.13 1.13
C ILE A 136 22.58 -14.07 1.03
N SER A 137 23.70 -14.43 0.39
CA SER A 137 24.81 -13.50 0.14
C SER A 137 24.52 -12.57 -1.03
N GLY A 138 25.07 -11.36 -0.96
CA GLY A 138 24.97 -10.31 -1.97
C GLY A 138 26.02 -9.22 -1.77
N ASP A 139 26.14 -8.32 -2.75
CA ASP A 139 27.07 -7.19 -2.72
C ASP A 139 26.40 -5.91 -2.20
N VAL A 140 25.11 -5.75 -2.48
CA VAL A 140 24.29 -4.59 -2.12
C VAL A 140 22.96 -5.08 -1.57
N PHE A 141 22.47 -4.43 -0.51
CA PHE A 141 21.22 -4.76 0.16
C PHE A 141 20.31 -3.54 0.20
N ILE A 142 19.06 -3.71 -0.24
CA ILE A 142 18.05 -2.66 -0.25
C ILE A 142 16.94 -3.06 0.73
N ASP A 143 16.81 -2.30 1.82
CA ASP A 143 15.68 -2.45 2.74
C ASP A 143 14.45 -1.74 2.18
N ALA A 144 13.55 -2.52 1.59
CA ALA A 144 12.24 -2.09 1.10
C ALA A 144 11.10 -2.76 1.89
N THR A 145 11.34 -3.11 3.16
CA THR A 145 10.38 -3.85 4.00
C THR A 145 9.14 -3.04 4.41
N GLY A 146 9.13 -1.74 4.08
CA GLY A 146 8.10 -0.79 4.48
C GLY A 146 8.12 -0.53 5.99
N SER A 147 7.04 0.06 6.53
CA SER A 147 6.93 0.34 7.98
C SER A 147 5.54 0.00 8.54
N ALA A 148 4.65 -0.56 7.72
CA ALA A 148 3.30 -0.90 8.13
C ALA A 148 3.30 -2.18 8.99
N GLY A 149 2.54 -2.15 10.08
CA GLY A 149 2.60 -3.19 11.11
C GLY A 149 3.90 -3.14 11.93
N PRO A 150 4.31 -4.25 12.57
CA PRO A 150 3.53 -5.48 12.77
C PRO A 150 2.43 -5.30 13.83
N MET A 151 1.78 -6.40 14.24
CA MET A 151 0.67 -6.37 15.22
C MET A 151 1.02 -5.61 16.51
N VAL A 152 2.27 -5.75 17.00
CA VAL A 152 2.76 -5.02 18.18
C VAL A 152 2.67 -3.51 17.96
N ASN A 153 3.10 -2.99 16.81
CA ASN A 153 2.99 -1.58 16.48
C ASN A 153 1.54 -1.16 16.23
N CYS A 154 0.72 -2.01 15.61
CA CYS A 154 -0.71 -1.72 15.43
C CYS A 154 -1.45 -1.63 16.76
N GLY A 155 -1.10 -2.45 17.76
CA GLY A 155 -1.67 -2.37 19.10
C GLY A 155 -1.12 -1.19 19.90
N LYS A 156 0.18 -0.90 19.79
CA LYS A 156 0.84 0.19 20.52
C LYS A 156 0.48 1.58 20.01
N TYR A 157 0.38 1.76 18.69
CA TYR A 157 0.21 3.08 18.05
C TYR A 157 -1.11 3.24 17.28
N GLY A 158 -1.96 2.21 17.25
CA GLY A 158 -3.22 2.19 16.50
C GLY A 158 -4.34 1.50 17.26
N ASN A 159 -5.27 0.89 16.52
CA ASN A 159 -6.47 0.25 17.07
C ASN A 159 -6.36 -1.30 17.12
N GLY A 160 -5.14 -1.84 17.10
CA GLY A 160 -4.91 -3.29 17.05
C GLY A 160 -4.90 -3.89 15.64
N CYS A 161 -4.89 -5.22 15.55
CA CYS A 161 -4.80 -5.95 14.28
C CYS A 161 -6.18 -6.14 13.65
N ALA A 162 -6.37 -5.61 12.44
CA ALA A 162 -7.58 -5.80 11.64
C ALA A 162 -7.42 -6.89 10.56
N MET A 163 -6.41 -7.76 10.67
CA MET A 163 -6.09 -8.81 9.69
C MET A 163 -6.02 -8.30 8.24
N CYS A 164 -5.39 -7.13 8.05
CA CYS A 164 -5.25 -6.50 6.74
C CYS A 164 -4.41 -7.33 5.76
N ALA A 165 -4.26 -6.85 4.51
CA ALA A 165 -3.53 -7.52 3.42
C ALA A 165 -2.10 -7.99 3.78
N LEU A 166 -1.46 -7.38 4.79
CA LEU A 166 -0.14 -7.76 5.28
C LEU A 166 -0.10 -9.12 6.01
N ARG A 167 -1.24 -9.61 6.50
CA ARG A 167 -1.43 -10.96 7.08
C ARG A 167 -0.32 -11.34 8.08
N CYS A 168 0.02 -10.40 8.96
CA CYS A 168 1.09 -10.55 9.96
C CYS A 168 0.95 -11.76 10.90
N PRO A 169 -0.26 -12.22 11.30
CA PRO A 169 -0.39 -13.46 12.06
C PRO A 169 0.22 -14.69 11.35
N THR A 170 0.13 -14.73 10.02
CA THR A 170 0.64 -15.85 9.21
C THR A 170 2.11 -15.66 8.84
N PHE A 171 2.49 -14.48 8.35
CA PHE A 171 3.81 -14.25 7.76
C PHE A 171 4.79 -13.56 8.71
N GLY A 172 4.41 -13.33 9.96
CA GLY A 172 5.22 -12.60 10.93
C GLY A 172 5.36 -11.11 10.62
N GLY A 173 5.94 -10.38 11.57
CA GLY A 173 6.14 -8.94 11.45
C GLY A 173 7.33 -8.52 10.59
N ARG A 174 7.39 -7.24 10.22
CA ARG A 174 8.59 -6.60 9.67
C ARG A 174 9.80 -6.82 10.59
N VAL A 175 10.97 -7.04 10.01
CA VAL A 175 12.28 -6.86 10.65
C VAL A 175 13.00 -5.75 9.89
N SER A 176 13.57 -4.78 10.60
CA SER A 176 14.40 -3.74 9.98
C SER A 176 15.75 -4.33 9.59
N VAL A 177 16.05 -4.39 8.30
CA VAL A 177 17.33 -4.92 7.81
C VAL A 177 18.45 -3.93 8.14
N VAL A 178 18.19 -2.64 7.95
CA VAL A 178 19.13 -1.58 8.33
C VAL A 178 19.32 -1.48 9.85
N GLY A 179 18.25 -1.70 10.63
CA GLY A 179 18.33 -1.76 12.09
C GLY A 179 19.16 -2.93 12.58
N LYS A 180 19.05 -4.10 11.92
CA LYS A 180 19.92 -5.25 12.18
C LYS A 180 21.39 -5.01 11.81
N ALA A 181 21.64 -4.10 10.86
CA ALA A 181 22.99 -3.62 10.53
C ALA A 181 23.52 -2.53 11.49
N GLY A 182 22.78 -2.20 12.57
CA GLY A 182 23.19 -1.19 13.56
C GLY A 182 22.80 0.25 13.21
N ILE A 183 21.99 0.48 12.17
CA ILE A 183 21.52 1.82 11.79
C ILE A 183 20.27 2.21 12.60
N GLU A 184 20.31 3.37 13.24
CA GLU A 184 19.15 3.89 13.97
C GLU A 184 18.06 4.40 13.01
N GLU A 185 16.83 3.87 13.15
CA GLU A 185 15.69 4.30 12.37
C GLU A 185 14.98 5.52 12.98
N LYS A 186 14.60 6.48 12.14
CA LYS A 186 13.82 7.64 12.58
C LYS A 186 12.34 7.31 12.68
N MET A 187 11.73 7.65 13.82
CA MET A 187 10.30 7.49 14.04
C MET A 187 9.52 8.68 13.49
N GLY A 188 8.60 8.44 12.56
CA GLY A 188 7.68 9.45 12.06
C GLY A 188 6.71 9.91 13.16
N LYS A 189 6.55 11.23 13.31
CA LYS A 189 5.66 11.87 14.28
C LYS A 189 4.60 12.70 13.59
N LYS A 190 3.40 12.74 14.16
CA LYS A 190 2.33 13.67 13.76
C LYS A 190 2.58 15.05 14.36
N ALA A 191 1.78 16.03 13.95
CA ALA A 191 1.85 17.40 14.46
C ALA A 191 1.66 17.51 15.99
N ASP A 192 0.89 16.58 16.58
CA ASP A 192 0.67 16.48 18.03
C ASP A 192 1.80 15.76 18.79
N GLY A 193 2.89 15.38 18.09
CA GLY A 193 4.03 14.65 18.65
C GLY A 193 3.81 13.13 18.80
N SER A 194 2.60 12.62 18.56
CA SER A 194 2.32 11.18 18.59
C SER A 194 3.02 10.43 17.45
N ILE A 195 3.39 9.18 17.69
CA ILE A 195 4.17 8.37 16.76
C ILE A 195 3.26 7.62 15.78
N GLY A 196 3.70 7.53 14.52
CA GLY A 196 3.07 6.72 13.50
C GLY A 196 1.83 7.38 12.88
N ALA A 197 1.20 6.67 11.95
CA ALA A 197 0.00 7.14 11.28
C ALA A 197 -0.92 5.95 10.94
N MET A 198 -2.22 6.21 10.83
CA MET A 198 -3.20 5.20 10.41
C MET A 198 -3.54 5.37 8.94
N SER A 199 -3.76 4.24 8.24
CA SER A 199 -4.25 4.24 6.86
C SER A 199 -5.45 5.15 6.71
N GLY A 200 -5.50 5.98 5.67
CA GLY A 200 -6.62 6.89 5.41
C GLY A 200 -7.85 6.22 4.78
N SER A 201 -7.82 4.91 4.55
CA SER A 201 -8.85 4.17 3.82
C SER A 201 -8.98 2.73 4.30
N CYS A 202 -10.15 2.14 4.07
CA CYS A 202 -10.44 0.71 4.20
C CYS A 202 -11.12 0.18 2.92
N LYS A 203 -11.40 -1.12 2.87
CA LYS A 203 -12.12 -1.75 1.75
C LYS A 203 -13.49 -2.21 2.20
N LEU A 204 -14.44 -2.15 1.29
CA LEU A 204 -15.72 -2.82 1.40
C LEU A 204 -15.82 -3.90 0.33
N LEU A 205 -16.56 -4.96 0.64
CA LEU A 205 -17.07 -5.90 -0.35
C LEU A 205 -18.02 -5.12 -1.27
N LYS A 206 -17.63 -4.91 -2.52
CA LYS A 206 -18.34 -4.04 -3.46
C LYS A 206 -19.77 -4.54 -3.68
N GLU A 207 -19.94 -5.84 -3.77
CA GLU A 207 -21.20 -6.57 -3.95
C GLU A 207 -22.14 -6.47 -2.74
N SER A 208 -21.66 -5.99 -1.59
CA SER A 208 -22.49 -5.74 -0.41
C SER A 208 -23.21 -4.39 -0.44
N LEU A 209 -22.89 -3.53 -1.42
CA LEU A 209 -23.51 -2.23 -1.62
C LEU A 209 -24.75 -2.35 -2.52
N SER A 210 -25.60 -1.33 -2.50
CA SER A 210 -26.74 -1.23 -3.42
C SER A 210 -26.32 -1.28 -4.89
N LYS A 211 -27.21 -1.76 -5.77
CA LYS A 211 -26.93 -1.87 -7.21
C LYS A 211 -26.57 -0.53 -7.82
N GLU A 212 -27.26 0.52 -7.37
CA GLU A 212 -27.07 1.90 -7.82
C GLU A 212 -25.64 2.39 -7.53
N ILE A 213 -25.10 2.09 -6.34
CA ILE A 213 -23.72 2.45 -5.99
C ILE A 213 -22.71 1.62 -6.79
N VAL A 214 -22.97 0.32 -6.96
CA VAL A 214 -22.09 -0.57 -7.73
C VAL A 214 -22.00 -0.11 -9.19
N GLU A 215 -23.15 0.16 -9.83
CA GLU A 215 -23.23 0.66 -11.20
C GLU A 215 -22.53 2.02 -11.36
N MET A 216 -22.68 2.92 -10.38
CA MET A 216 -21.98 4.21 -10.37
C MET A 216 -20.46 4.03 -10.31
N LEU A 217 -19.97 3.15 -9.43
CA LEU A 217 -18.55 2.82 -9.31
C LEU A 217 -17.99 2.20 -10.58
N ASP A 218 -18.71 1.25 -11.19
CA ASP A 218 -18.28 0.60 -12.44
C ASP A 218 -18.23 1.57 -13.61
N LYS A 219 -19.15 2.54 -13.66
CA LYS A 219 -19.22 3.50 -14.76
C LYS A 219 -18.22 4.66 -14.64
N THR A 220 -18.00 5.15 -13.42
CA THR A 220 -17.31 6.43 -13.20
C THR A 220 -16.04 6.33 -12.35
N GLY A 221 -15.84 5.19 -11.68
CA GLY A 221 -14.76 4.98 -10.73
C GLY A 221 -14.99 5.62 -9.36
N VAL A 222 -16.04 6.44 -9.18
CA VAL A 222 -16.27 7.21 -7.96
C VAL A 222 -17.75 7.16 -7.56
N ALA A 223 -18.03 6.97 -6.28
CA ALA A 223 -19.34 7.27 -5.72
C ALA A 223 -19.21 8.21 -4.53
N VAL A 224 -19.97 9.30 -4.54
CA VAL A 224 -20.04 10.27 -3.44
C VAL A 224 -21.45 10.20 -2.86
N VAL A 225 -21.57 9.60 -1.68
CA VAL A 225 -22.86 9.34 -1.03
C VAL A 225 -23.01 10.23 0.20
N PRO A 226 -24.01 11.12 0.26
CA PRO A 226 -24.25 11.97 1.41
C PRO A 226 -24.52 11.16 2.68
N ILE A 227 -23.90 11.56 3.78
CA ILE A 227 -24.16 10.99 5.10
C ILE A 227 -25.40 11.69 5.68
N PRO A 228 -26.41 10.94 6.17
CA PRO A 228 -27.54 11.51 6.90
C PRO A 228 -27.10 12.44 8.03
N GLU A 229 -27.77 13.58 8.22
CA GLU A 229 -27.32 14.63 9.16
C GLU A 229 -27.08 14.11 10.59
N HIS A 230 -27.95 13.23 11.07
CA HIS A 230 -27.84 12.62 12.40
C HIS A 230 -26.63 11.67 12.57
N LEU A 231 -25.98 11.26 11.47
CA LEU A 231 -24.79 10.40 11.47
C LEU A 231 -23.49 11.18 11.21
N ARG A 232 -23.57 12.47 10.84
CA ARG A 232 -22.37 13.27 10.54
C ARG A 232 -21.58 13.49 11.83
N LYS A 233 -20.37 12.90 11.88
CA LYS A 233 -19.40 13.17 12.94
C LYS A 233 -18.71 14.47 12.58
N GLY A 234 -18.81 15.48 13.44
CA GLY A 234 -18.21 16.80 13.21
C GLY A 234 -16.72 16.77 12.84
N GLU A 235 -16.17 17.93 12.45
CA GLU A 235 -14.87 18.09 11.76
C GLU A 235 -13.66 17.39 12.43
N GLY A 236 -13.71 17.12 13.73
CA GLY A 236 -12.61 16.51 14.50
C GLY A 236 -12.18 15.09 14.09
N VAL A 237 -12.98 14.32 13.34
CA VAL A 237 -12.57 12.98 12.85
C VAL A 237 -11.56 13.07 11.69
N LEU A 238 -11.59 14.17 10.93
CA LEU A 238 -10.73 14.39 9.77
C LEU A 238 -9.25 14.56 10.14
N ALA A 239 -8.96 15.11 11.33
CA ALA A 239 -7.60 15.35 11.84
C ALA A 239 -6.78 14.06 12.12
N LYS A 240 -7.42 12.88 12.14
CA LYS A 240 -6.74 11.59 12.43
C LYS A 240 -6.18 10.89 11.19
N LYS A 241 -6.45 11.38 9.97
CA LYS A 241 -6.00 10.73 8.72
C LYS A 241 -4.51 10.99 8.48
N ALA A 242 -3.77 9.96 8.04
CA ALA A 242 -2.37 10.11 7.62
C ALA A 242 -2.20 11.01 6.38
N CYS A 243 -3.21 11.06 5.51
CA CYS A 243 -3.20 11.85 4.29
C CYS A 243 -3.97 13.17 4.52
N GLN A 244 -3.22 14.27 4.69
CA GLN A 244 -3.79 15.60 4.95
C GLN A 244 -4.73 16.10 3.86
N GLN A 245 -4.52 15.65 2.61
CA GLN A 245 -5.36 16.00 1.45
C GLN A 245 -6.83 15.57 1.55
N TYR A 246 -7.18 14.71 2.52
CA TYR A 246 -8.56 14.23 2.75
C TYR A 246 -9.25 14.87 3.96
N ALA A 247 -8.70 15.97 4.47
CA ALA A 247 -9.26 16.75 5.58
C ALA A 247 -10.20 17.88 5.10
N LEU A 248 -11.01 17.60 4.08
CA LEU A 248 -11.97 18.55 3.51
C LEU A 248 -13.38 18.26 4.03
N LYS A 249 -14.25 19.29 4.04
CA LYS A 249 -15.64 19.21 4.51
C LYS A 249 -16.42 18.10 3.80
N GLU A 250 -16.15 17.91 2.52
CA GLU A 250 -16.74 16.87 1.68
C GLU A 250 -16.53 15.46 2.25
N PHE A 251 -15.40 15.20 2.91
CA PHE A 251 -15.11 13.91 3.55
C PHE A 251 -15.77 13.74 4.93
N ALA A 252 -16.28 14.82 5.54
CA ALA A 252 -17.09 14.74 6.76
C ALA A 252 -18.58 14.59 6.45
N GLU A 253 -19.03 15.14 5.33
CA GLU A 253 -20.44 15.13 4.93
C GLU A 253 -20.81 13.99 3.97
N ASN A 254 -19.81 13.36 3.34
CA ASN A 254 -20.03 12.30 2.36
C ASN A 254 -19.14 11.08 2.61
N ILE A 255 -19.67 9.91 2.27
CA ILE A 255 -18.88 8.72 2.00
C ILE A 255 -18.39 8.78 0.56
N ILE A 256 -17.07 8.73 0.40
CA ILE A 256 -16.41 8.70 -0.91
C ILE A 256 -15.85 7.29 -1.12
N LEU A 257 -16.34 6.64 -2.17
CA LEU A 257 -15.90 5.33 -2.63
C LEU A 257 -15.15 5.47 -3.94
N LEU A 258 -14.09 4.68 -4.10
CA LEU A 258 -13.32 4.56 -5.34
C LEU A 258 -13.31 3.11 -5.82
N ASP A 259 -13.48 2.87 -7.11
CA ASP A 259 -13.46 1.53 -7.68
C ASP A 259 -12.03 1.10 -8.03
N THR A 260 -11.43 0.28 -7.17
CA THR A 260 -10.11 -0.31 -7.42
C THR A 260 -10.22 -1.79 -7.76
N GLY A 261 -11.37 -2.25 -8.25
CA GLY A 261 -11.77 -3.66 -8.33
C GLY A 261 -12.55 -4.12 -7.08
N HIS A 262 -12.37 -3.40 -5.98
CA HIS A 262 -13.24 -3.42 -4.80
C HIS A 262 -13.71 -1.99 -4.52
N ALA A 263 -14.69 -1.83 -3.61
CA ALA A 263 -15.09 -0.52 -3.14
C ALA A 263 -14.10 -0.01 -2.08
N LYS A 264 -13.20 0.89 -2.47
CA LYS A 264 -12.28 1.56 -1.55
C LYS A 264 -13.01 2.69 -0.84
N LEU A 265 -13.18 2.55 0.47
CA LEU A 265 -13.77 3.58 1.31
C LEU A 265 -12.70 4.57 1.79
N MET A 266 -12.86 5.85 1.48
CA MET A 266 -11.90 6.91 1.79
C MET A 266 -11.98 7.43 3.24
N THR A 267 -12.18 6.51 4.18
CA THR A 267 -12.04 6.72 5.63
C THR A 267 -11.21 5.60 6.25
N PRO A 268 -10.38 5.88 7.29
CA PRO A 268 -9.62 4.85 8.02
C PRO A 268 -10.49 3.71 8.56
N TYR A 269 -11.70 4.04 9.02
CA TYR A 269 -12.61 3.14 9.71
C TYR A 269 -14.01 3.74 9.77
N TYR A 270 -15.03 2.89 9.78
CA TYR A 270 -16.42 3.27 10.03
C TYR A 270 -17.09 2.17 10.85
N PRO A 271 -17.75 2.47 11.99
CA PRO A 271 -18.51 1.47 12.74
C PRO A 271 -19.60 0.87 11.85
N LEU A 272 -19.65 -0.46 11.74
CA LEU A 272 -20.50 -1.13 10.76
C LEU A 272 -21.99 -0.81 10.95
N ASP A 273 -22.46 -0.78 12.20
CA ASP A 273 -23.85 -0.45 12.53
C ASP A 273 -24.23 0.99 12.15
N GLN A 274 -23.26 1.91 12.14
CA GLN A 274 -23.49 3.27 11.67
C GLN A 274 -23.42 3.35 10.14
N LEU A 275 -22.52 2.59 9.51
CA LEU A 275 -22.40 2.56 8.05
C LEU A 275 -23.68 2.03 7.41
N ARG A 276 -24.29 1.00 8.00
CA ARG A 276 -25.52 0.38 7.52
C ARG A 276 -26.78 1.23 7.66
N GLN A 277 -26.69 2.37 8.35
CA GLN A 277 -27.78 3.36 8.40
C GLN A 277 -27.71 4.37 7.24
N VAL A 278 -26.64 4.34 6.43
CA VAL A 278 -26.53 5.18 5.23
C VAL A 278 -27.26 4.49 4.07
N PRO A 279 -28.13 5.21 3.33
CA PRO A 279 -28.82 4.65 2.17
C PRO A 279 -27.86 3.99 1.18
N GLY A 280 -28.15 2.73 0.85
CA GLY A 280 -27.36 1.92 -0.09
C GLY A 280 -26.18 1.16 0.54
N PHE A 281 -26.01 1.24 1.87
CA PHE A 281 -24.99 0.52 2.65
C PHE A 281 -25.60 -0.48 3.64
N GLU A 282 -26.88 -0.79 3.57
CA GLU A 282 -27.62 -1.60 4.55
C GLU A 282 -26.98 -2.98 4.76
N ASN A 283 -26.40 -3.54 3.70
CA ASN A 283 -25.71 -4.83 3.71
C ASN A 283 -24.17 -4.70 3.78
N ALA A 284 -23.64 -3.49 3.96
CA ALA A 284 -22.22 -3.21 3.88
C ALA A 284 -21.38 -4.19 4.72
N ARG A 285 -20.22 -4.55 4.18
CA ARG A 285 -19.27 -5.48 4.76
C ARG A 285 -17.84 -5.08 4.35
N PHE A 286 -16.88 -5.25 5.26
CA PHE A 286 -15.45 -5.07 5.01
C PHE A 286 -14.83 -6.29 4.31
#